data_AF-A0A9X1X5P9-F1
#
_entry.id   AF-A0A9X1X5P9-F1
#
_cell.length_a   1.000
_cell.length_b   1.000
_cell.length_c   1.000
_cell.angle_alpha   90.00
_cell.angle_beta   90.00
_cell.angle_gamma   90.00
#
_symmetry.space_group_name_H-M   'P 1'
#
loop_
_entity.id
_entity.type
_entity.pdbx_description
1 polymer ?
#
loop_
_entity_poly.entity_id
_entity_poly.type
_entity_poly.pdbx_seq_one_letter_code
_entity_poly.pdbx_strand_id
1 'polypeptide(L)'
;MCKVYNSVGSLTAVKNRLLAHNIHNFKSVKELIAFQNEFSALRQKIILNHRQVIKKESDDLSREIPKLKNFIDSKKAELEQSLVVEQETFETKINNLKLNHSNSFQRFLSPLKIVGYKLKLQSVIKDYEQKISSALEPLIADYNHKNIRLNYINTRFDDAVNQSGEAELRELTRKKNVVDQINNHIYGAIGEQKVVKELEKLSDEYILINDFTLEFHPAIYRQQNDDYIKSIQIDHILLSTSGIFLIETKNWSQESMGNLNIHSPVHQIKRTNHALYRVINDKIASSRLRIKTHHWGERKIPIRNLIVLIKHKPVEEFQHVKILTLNEMLSFITYFEPCLSISDVQAIANELVSINRSLILM
;
A
#
# COMPACT_ATOMS: atom_id res chain seq x y z
N MET A 1 -36.28 2.48 -9.15
CA MET A 1 -35.15 2.00 -8.32
C MET A 1 -34.87 3.08 -7.30
N CYS A 2 -34.61 2.72 -6.04
CA CYS A 2 -34.38 3.68 -4.95
C CYS A 2 -33.35 4.74 -5.34
N LYS A 3 -33.62 5.99 -4.99
CA LYS A 3 -32.75 7.13 -5.33
C LYS A 3 -31.64 7.24 -4.30
N VAL A 4 -30.39 7.04 -4.71
CA VAL A 4 -29.23 6.97 -3.80
C VAL A 4 -28.38 8.24 -3.85
N TYR A 5 -28.09 8.81 -2.68
CA TYR A 5 -27.19 9.93 -2.47
C TYR A 5 -25.97 9.49 -1.65
N ASN A 6 -24.79 10.00 -2.03
CA ASN A 6 -23.47 9.72 -1.45
C ASN A 6 -23.00 8.25 -1.56
N SER A 7 -21.69 8.05 -1.48
CA SER A 7 -21.09 6.73 -1.29
C SER A 7 -21.07 6.34 0.19
N VAL A 8 -20.93 5.04 0.46
CA VAL A 8 -20.81 4.53 1.83
C VAL A 8 -19.51 5.02 2.50
N GLY A 9 -19.58 5.35 3.79
CA GLY A 9 -18.52 6.07 4.50
C GLY A 9 -17.25 5.26 4.68
N SER A 10 -17.38 3.97 5.02
CA SER A 10 -16.22 3.09 5.16
C SER A 10 -15.44 2.94 3.86
N LEU A 11 -16.12 2.98 2.69
CA LEU A 11 -15.44 2.94 1.40
C LEU A 11 -14.65 4.23 1.14
N THR A 12 -15.22 5.38 1.48
CA THR A 12 -14.53 6.68 1.40
C THR A 12 -13.28 6.68 2.28
N ALA A 13 -13.38 6.18 3.52
CA ALA A 13 -12.25 6.07 4.44
C ALA A 13 -11.13 5.16 3.90
N VAL A 14 -11.49 4.00 3.34
CA VAL A 14 -10.52 3.08 2.69
C VAL A 14 -9.81 3.79 1.55
N LYS A 15 -10.54 4.46 0.65
CA LYS A 15 -9.96 5.18 -0.49
C LYS A 15 -8.99 6.27 -0.03
N ASN A 16 -9.40 7.12 0.92
CA ASN A 16 -8.58 8.22 1.41
C ASN A 16 -7.29 7.71 2.07
N ARG A 17 -7.36 6.62 2.84
CA ARG A 17 -6.17 6.03 3.48
C ARG A 17 -5.21 5.39 2.49
N LEU A 18 -5.71 4.71 1.46
CA LEU A 18 -4.86 4.15 0.40
C LEU A 18 -4.17 5.25 -0.41
N LEU A 19 -4.91 6.32 -0.75
CA LEU A 19 -4.37 7.49 -1.45
C LEU A 19 -3.28 8.20 -0.63
N ALA A 20 -3.51 8.40 0.67
CA ALA A 20 -2.52 9.01 1.57
C ALA A 20 -1.19 8.23 1.67
N HIS A 21 -1.20 6.94 1.32
CA HIS A 21 0.00 6.08 1.31
C HIS A 21 0.50 5.75 -0.11
N ASN A 22 0.04 6.48 -1.13
CA ASN A 22 0.38 6.28 -2.55
C ASN A 22 0.11 4.83 -3.02
N ILE A 23 -1.01 4.25 -2.61
CA ILE A 23 -1.46 2.92 -3.03
C ILE A 23 -2.65 3.07 -3.96
N HIS A 24 -2.43 2.90 -5.27
CA HIS A 24 -3.47 3.08 -6.31
C HIS A 24 -3.94 1.76 -6.94
N ASN A 25 -3.33 0.64 -6.56
CA ASN A 25 -3.43 -0.62 -7.29
C ASN A 25 -4.73 -1.40 -7.00
N PHE A 26 -5.47 -1.01 -5.96
CA PHE A 26 -6.70 -1.67 -5.55
C PHE A 26 -7.92 -0.91 -6.06
N LYS A 27 -8.71 -1.55 -6.93
CA LYS A 27 -9.92 -0.99 -7.52
C LYS A 27 -11.18 -1.33 -6.71
N SER A 28 -11.11 -2.33 -5.85
CA SER A 28 -12.25 -2.76 -5.04
C SER A 28 -11.85 -3.30 -3.66
N VAL A 29 -12.80 -3.30 -2.73
CA VAL A 29 -12.63 -3.91 -1.39
C VAL A 29 -12.39 -5.42 -1.48
N LYS A 30 -12.94 -6.07 -2.51
CA LYS A 30 -12.70 -7.50 -2.79
C LYS A 30 -11.23 -7.77 -3.13
N GLU A 31 -10.59 -6.89 -3.89
CA GLU A 31 -9.16 -7.00 -4.20
C GLU A 31 -8.28 -6.82 -2.96
N LEU A 32 -8.67 -5.95 -2.01
CA LEU A 32 -7.96 -5.80 -0.74
C LEU A 32 -7.98 -7.10 0.08
N ILE A 33 -9.14 -7.76 0.17
CA ILE A 33 -9.26 -9.05 0.86
C ILE A 33 -8.45 -10.13 0.13
N ALA A 34 -8.56 -10.19 -1.21
CA ALA A 34 -7.79 -11.14 -2.01
C ALA A 34 -6.29 -10.95 -1.76
N PHE A 35 -5.81 -9.71 -1.75
CA PHE A 35 -4.43 -9.37 -1.42
C PHE A 35 -4.01 -9.82 -0.01
N GLN A 36 -4.86 -9.63 1.00
CA GLN A 36 -4.57 -10.12 2.35
C GLN A 36 -4.43 -11.65 2.39
N ASN A 37 -5.34 -12.36 1.73
CA ASN A 37 -5.35 -13.82 1.69
C ASN A 37 -4.17 -14.38 0.87
N GLU A 38 -3.79 -13.70 -0.21
CA GLU A 38 -2.73 -14.12 -1.12
C GLU A 38 -1.34 -13.60 -0.72
N PHE A 39 -1.22 -12.78 0.33
CA PHE A 39 0.03 -12.13 0.73
C PHE A 39 1.21 -13.12 0.87
N SER A 40 0.97 -14.26 1.53
CA SER A 40 2.01 -15.29 1.71
C SER A 40 2.45 -15.88 0.37
N ALA A 41 1.50 -16.18 -0.52
CA ALA A 41 1.78 -16.70 -1.85
C ALA A 41 2.53 -15.68 -2.72
N LEU A 42 2.13 -14.40 -2.69
CA LEU A 42 2.82 -13.31 -3.39
C LEU A 42 4.25 -13.14 -2.88
N ARG A 43 4.46 -13.17 -1.57
CA ARG A 43 5.79 -13.11 -0.96
C ARG A 43 6.66 -14.28 -1.41
N GLN A 44 6.14 -15.51 -1.37
CA GLN A 44 6.87 -16.68 -1.83
C GLN A 44 7.20 -16.61 -3.32
N LYS A 45 6.28 -16.10 -4.15
CA LYS A 45 6.52 -15.90 -5.58
C LYS A 45 7.69 -14.94 -5.84
N ILE A 46 7.78 -13.82 -5.13
CA ILE A 46 8.92 -12.89 -5.23
C ILE A 46 10.21 -13.62 -4.84
N ILE A 47 10.23 -14.32 -3.71
CA ILE A 47 11.41 -15.07 -3.25
C ILE A 47 11.83 -16.11 -4.31
N LEU A 48 10.89 -16.88 -4.86
CA LEU A 48 11.19 -17.88 -5.89
C LEU A 48 11.77 -17.26 -7.16
N ASN A 49 11.25 -16.12 -7.61
CA ASN A 49 11.81 -15.40 -8.75
C ASN A 49 13.25 -14.97 -8.50
N HIS A 50 13.53 -14.36 -7.34
CA HIS A 50 14.89 -13.94 -6.98
C HIS A 50 15.83 -15.13 -6.75
N ARG A 51 15.34 -16.28 -6.27
CA ARG A 51 16.13 -17.53 -6.24
C ARG A 51 16.60 -17.94 -7.64
N GLN A 52 15.74 -17.84 -8.65
CA GLN A 52 16.12 -18.16 -10.02
C GLN A 52 17.16 -17.17 -10.56
N VAL A 53 17.00 -15.88 -10.25
CA VAL A 53 17.96 -14.83 -10.64
C VAL A 53 19.34 -15.08 -10.01
N ILE A 54 19.42 -15.31 -8.70
CA ILE A 54 20.68 -15.56 -7.99
C ILE A 54 21.32 -16.89 -8.42
N LYS A 55 20.52 -17.92 -8.70
CA LYS A 55 21.04 -19.18 -9.25
C LYS A 55 21.69 -18.95 -10.60
N LYS A 56 21.03 -18.22 -11.49
CA LYS A 56 21.60 -17.87 -12.80
C LYS A 56 22.88 -17.02 -12.65
N GLU A 57 22.89 -16.05 -11.74
CA GLU A 57 24.08 -15.26 -11.43
C GLU A 57 25.25 -16.17 -10.99
N SER A 58 24.99 -17.14 -10.11
CA SER A 58 26.00 -18.12 -9.66
C SER A 58 26.55 -18.96 -10.82
N ASP A 59 25.66 -19.46 -11.69
CA ASP A 59 26.04 -20.25 -12.87
C ASP A 59 26.87 -19.42 -13.87
N ASP A 60 26.52 -18.13 -14.06
CA ASP A 60 27.25 -17.19 -14.92
C ASP A 60 28.64 -16.89 -14.34
N LEU A 61 28.73 -16.54 -13.05
CA LEU A 61 29.99 -16.30 -12.35
C LEU A 61 30.92 -17.52 -12.40
N SER A 62 30.37 -18.72 -12.18
CA SER A 62 31.12 -19.98 -12.22
C SER A 62 31.73 -20.26 -13.60
N ARG A 63 31.13 -19.75 -14.68
CA ARG A 63 31.66 -19.85 -16.05
C ARG A 63 32.63 -18.73 -16.40
N GLU A 64 32.43 -17.53 -15.87
CA GLU A 64 33.24 -16.35 -16.17
C GLU A 64 34.57 -16.32 -15.42
N ILE A 65 34.59 -16.71 -14.15
CA ILE A 65 35.79 -16.68 -13.30
C ILE A 65 36.95 -17.49 -13.91
N PRO A 66 36.76 -18.74 -14.39
CA PRO A 66 37.83 -19.48 -15.04
C PRO A 66 38.33 -18.83 -16.34
N LYS A 67 37.42 -18.24 -17.14
CA LYS A 67 37.79 -17.54 -18.38
C LYS A 67 38.64 -16.31 -18.08
N LEU A 68 38.25 -15.53 -17.08
CA LEU A 68 38.99 -14.36 -16.64
C LEU A 68 40.35 -14.74 -16.06
N LYS A 69 40.41 -15.83 -15.27
CA LYS A 69 41.69 -16.36 -14.77
C LYS A 69 42.64 -16.73 -15.90
N ASN A 70 42.16 -17.49 -16.89
CA ASN A 70 42.96 -17.88 -18.05
C ASN A 70 43.41 -16.67 -18.87
N PHE A 71 42.56 -15.65 -18.99
CA PHE A 71 42.90 -14.40 -19.67
C PHE A 71 43.99 -13.62 -18.92
N ILE A 72 43.88 -13.48 -17.60
CA ILE A 72 44.92 -12.87 -16.75
C ILE A 72 46.24 -13.60 -16.91
N ASP A 73 46.24 -14.93 -16.85
CA ASP A 73 47.45 -15.74 -16.98
C ASP A 73 48.08 -15.61 -18.37
N SER A 74 47.26 -15.61 -19.42
CA SER A 74 47.72 -15.41 -20.81
C SER A 74 48.33 -14.03 -21.01
N LYS A 75 47.67 -12.98 -20.47
CA LYS A 75 48.15 -11.60 -20.59
C LYS A 75 49.45 -11.39 -19.80
N LYS A 76 49.56 -12.00 -18.62
CA LYS A 76 50.78 -12.00 -17.83
C LYS A 76 51.93 -12.68 -18.59
N ALA A 77 51.70 -13.86 -19.17
CA ALA A 77 52.70 -14.57 -19.95
C ALA A 77 53.15 -13.79 -21.21
N GLU A 78 52.22 -13.15 -21.92
CA GLU A 78 52.51 -12.30 -23.09
C GLU A 78 53.42 -11.11 -22.71
N LEU A 79 53.10 -10.44 -21.61
CA LEU A 79 53.94 -9.37 -21.08
C LEU A 79 55.32 -9.93 -20.71
N GLU A 80 55.39 -11.06 -20.01
CA GLU A 80 56.66 -11.64 -19.52
C GLU A 80 57.58 -12.01 -20.69
N GLN A 81 57.00 -12.59 -21.74
CA GLN A 81 57.72 -12.89 -22.97
C GLN A 81 58.23 -11.61 -23.66
N SER A 82 57.44 -10.53 -23.67
CA SER A 82 57.89 -9.24 -24.22
C SER A 82 59.07 -8.68 -23.43
N LEU A 83 59.10 -8.81 -22.11
CA LEU A 83 60.25 -8.40 -21.30
C LEU A 83 61.49 -9.22 -21.65
N VAL A 84 61.36 -10.56 -21.71
CA VAL A 84 62.49 -11.45 -22.02
C VAL A 84 63.12 -11.09 -23.37
N VAL A 85 62.30 -10.91 -24.41
CA VAL A 85 62.77 -10.49 -25.74
C VAL A 85 63.52 -9.15 -25.66
N GLU A 86 62.99 -8.18 -24.92
CA GLU A 86 63.63 -6.87 -24.77
C GLU A 86 64.96 -6.97 -24.00
N GLN A 87 65.02 -7.80 -22.96
CA GLN A 87 66.24 -8.10 -22.20
C GLN A 87 67.32 -8.74 -23.08
N GLU A 88 66.99 -9.81 -23.81
CA GLU A 88 67.91 -10.49 -24.73
C GLU A 88 68.47 -9.53 -25.79
N THR A 89 67.64 -8.59 -26.25
CA THR A 89 68.06 -7.56 -27.20
C THR A 89 69.13 -6.63 -26.61
N PHE A 90 68.98 -6.22 -25.35
CA PHE A 90 69.97 -5.41 -24.65
C PHE A 90 71.23 -6.20 -24.30
N GLU A 91 71.11 -7.46 -23.88
CA GLU A 91 72.25 -8.34 -23.62
C GLU A 91 73.09 -8.59 -24.88
N THR A 92 72.43 -8.84 -26.02
CA THR A 92 73.10 -8.98 -27.32
C THR A 92 73.84 -7.69 -27.71
N LYS A 93 73.23 -6.51 -27.50
CA LYS A 93 73.90 -5.21 -27.71
C LYS A 93 75.12 -5.03 -26.80
N ILE A 94 75.04 -5.46 -25.55
CA ILE A 94 76.17 -5.41 -24.60
C ILE A 94 77.28 -6.36 -25.02
N ASN A 95 76.96 -7.59 -25.43
CA ASN A 95 77.94 -8.61 -25.82
C ASN A 95 78.65 -8.26 -27.14
N ASN A 96 77.92 -7.75 -28.14
CA ASN A 96 78.53 -7.27 -29.38
C ASN A 96 79.53 -6.11 -29.14
N LEU A 97 79.27 -5.25 -28.16
CA LEU A 97 80.21 -4.20 -27.75
C LEU A 97 81.44 -4.72 -26.99
N LYS A 98 81.34 -5.88 -26.33
CA LYS A 98 82.48 -6.54 -25.67
C LYS A 98 83.37 -7.29 -26.65
N LEU A 99 82.80 -7.87 -27.71
CA LEU A 99 83.50 -8.70 -28.70
C LEU A 99 84.20 -7.88 -29.80
N ASN A 100 83.74 -6.66 -30.10
CA ASN A 100 84.39 -5.79 -31.10
C ASN A 100 85.68 -5.15 -30.58
N HIS A 101 86.82 -5.68 -31.00
CA HIS A 101 88.15 -5.06 -30.85
C HIS A 101 88.57 -4.32 -32.14
N SER A 102 88.22 -3.05 -32.28
CA SER A 102 88.77 -2.20 -33.33
C SER A 102 88.93 -0.74 -32.90
N ASN A 103 90.10 -0.15 -33.14
CA ASN A 103 90.50 1.25 -32.92
C ASN A 103 90.50 1.81 -31.48
N SER A 104 91.59 2.50 -31.14
CA SER A 104 91.91 3.05 -29.81
C SER A 104 90.84 3.99 -29.22
N PHE A 105 90.05 4.67 -30.04
CA PHE A 105 88.93 5.51 -29.59
C PHE A 105 87.69 4.70 -29.17
N GLN A 106 87.42 3.53 -29.77
CA GLN A 106 86.31 2.68 -29.37
C GLN A 106 86.57 2.00 -28.02
N ARG A 107 87.84 1.74 -27.66
CA ARG A 107 88.25 1.23 -26.34
C ARG A 107 87.87 2.15 -25.17
N PHE A 108 87.85 3.47 -25.38
CA PHE A 108 87.52 4.45 -24.35
C PHE A 108 86.01 4.69 -24.22
N LEU A 109 85.25 4.55 -25.31
CA LEU A 109 83.80 4.79 -25.35
C LEU A 109 82.95 3.54 -25.10
N SER A 110 83.48 2.33 -25.30
CA SER A 110 82.75 1.08 -25.09
C SER A 110 82.27 0.85 -23.64
N PRO A 111 83.02 1.19 -22.57
CA PRO A 111 82.56 1.01 -21.20
C PRO A 111 81.39 1.94 -20.86
N LEU A 112 81.44 3.19 -21.33
CA LEU A 112 80.36 4.18 -21.17
C LEU A 112 79.07 3.73 -21.87
N LYS A 113 79.18 3.16 -23.07
CA LYS A 113 78.03 2.58 -23.79
C LYS A 113 77.45 1.36 -23.08
N ILE A 114 78.29 0.51 -22.51
CA ILE A 114 77.86 -0.65 -21.71
C ILE A 114 77.11 -0.19 -20.46
N VAL A 115 77.62 0.82 -19.73
CA VAL A 115 76.91 1.41 -18.59
C VAL A 115 75.57 2.01 -19.03
N GLY A 116 75.54 2.74 -20.15
CA GLY A 116 74.30 3.27 -20.73
C GLY A 116 73.26 2.19 -21.06
N TYR A 117 73.68 1.05 -21.62
CA TYR A 117 72.77 -0.08 -21.87
C TYR A 117 72.32 -0.77 -20.59
N LYS A 118 73.17 -0.89 -19.55
CA LYS A 118 72.77 -1.42 -18.24
C LYS A 118 71.73 -0.52 -17.54
N LEU A 119 71.90 0.79 -17.60
CA LEU A 119 70.93 1.75 -17.07
C LEU A 119 69.60 1.71 -17.83
N LYS A 120 69.65 1.59 -19.17
CA LYS A 120 68.45 1.40 -20.00
C LYS A 120 67.73 0.08 -19.68
N LEU A 121 68.48 -1.01 -19.49
CA LEU A 121 67.93 -2.31 -19.09
C LEU A 121 67.21 -2.23 -17.74
N GLN A 122 67.80 -1.54 -16.74
CA GLN A 122 67.13 -1.31 -15.46
C GLN A 122 65.86 -0.46 -15.60
N SER A 123 65.89 0.58 -16.45
CA SER A 123 64.71 1.37 -16.76
C SER A 123 63.60 0.53 -17.40
N VAL A 124 63.94 -0.35 -18.34
CA VAL A 124 62.99 -1.27 -19.00
C VAL A 124 62.36 -2.21 -18.00
N ILE A 125 63.15 -2.79 -17.08
CA ILE A 125 62.63 -3.66 -16.02
C ILE A 125 61.63 -2.92 -15.12
N LYS A 126 61.97 -1.70 -14.68
CA LYS A 126 61.09 -0.89 -13.81
C LYS A 126 59.81 -0.44 -14.52
N ASP A 127 59.92 0.05 -15.74
CA ASP A 127 58.76 0.41 -16.57
C ASP A 127 57.87 -0.81 -16.83
N TYR A 128 58.47 -1.98 -16.96
CA TYR A 128 57.77 -3.22 -17.18
C TYR A 128 56.97 -3.68 -15.96
N GLU A 129 57.53 -3.63 -14.75
CA GLU A 129 56.78 -3.89 -13.50
C GLU A 129 55.57 -2.95 -13.39
N GLN A 130 55.76 -1.68 -13.73
CA GLN A 130 54.69 -0.69 -13.72
C GLN A 130 53.63 -0.97 -14.80
N LYS A 131 54.04 -1.40 -16.00
CA LYS A 131 53.13 -1.82 -17.09
C LYS A 131 52.33 -3.08 -16.74
N ILE A 132 52.97 -4.10 -16.16
CA ILE A 132 52.27 -5.29 -15.63
C ILE A 132 51.20 -4.83 -14.64
N SER A 133 51.61 -4.08 -13.61
CA SER A 133 50.71 -3.71 -12.52
C SER A 133 49.51 -2.94 -13.07
N SER A 134 49.77 -1.93 -13.91
CA SER A 134 48.72 -1.09 -14.51
C SER A 134 47.78 -1.87 -15.43
N ALA A 135 48.28 -2.87 -16.16
CA ALA A 135 47.48 -3.68 -17.08
C ALA A 135 46.68 -4.79 -16.37
N LEU A 136 47.24 -5.38 -15.31
CA LEU A 136 46.63 -6.51 -14.61
C LEU A 136 45.76 -6.11 -13.43
N GLU A 137 46.02 -4.98 -12.75
CA GLU A 137 45.22 -4.53 -11.61
C GLU A 137 43.71 -4.54 -11.86
N PRO A 138 43.16 -3.91 -12.93
CA PRO A 138 41.71 -3.90 -13.14
C PRO A 138 41.13 -5.30 -13.36
N LEU A 139 41.90 -6.20 -13.99
CA LEU A 139 41.47 -7.58 -14.23
C LEU A 139 41.49 -8.41 -12.94
N ILE A 140 42.53 -8.25 -12.13
CA ILE A 140 42.65 -8.92 -10.82
C ILE A 140 41.57 -8.41 -9.87
N ALA A 141 41.27 -7.11 -9.89
CA ALA A 141 40.18 -6.52 -9.11
C ALA A 141 38.82 -7.10 -9.51
N ASP A 142 38.51 -7.19 -10.82
CA ASP A 142 37.27 -7.82 -11.31
C ASP A 142 37.21 -9.31 -10.93
N TYR A 143 38.31 -10.05 -11.09
CA TYR A 143 38.42 -11.45 -10.70
C TYR A 143 38.13 -11.65 -9.20
N ASN A 144 38.74 -10.83 -8.35
CA ASN A 144 38.54 -10.88 -6.90
C ASN A 144 37.10 -10.50 -6.53
N HIS A 145 36.55 -9.46 -7.13
CA HIS A 145 35.17 -9.05 -6.91
C HIS A 145 34.17 -10.16 -7.27
N LYS A 146 34.35 -10.79 -8.44
CA LYS A 146 33.52 -11.93 -8.88
C LYS A 146 33.65 -13.13 -7.97
N ASN A 147 34.86 -13.47 -7.53
CA ASN A 147 35.08 -14.56 -6.57
C ASN A 147 34.45 -14.29 -5.20
N ILE A 148 34.57 -13.06 -4.68
CA ILE A 148 33.93 -12.66 -3.43
C ILE A 148 32.41 -12.80 -3.56
N ARG A 149 31.83 -12.33 -4.68
CA ARG A 149 30.40 -12.46 -4.94
C ARG A 149 29.95 -13.91 -5.06
N LEU A 150 30.67 -14.75 -5.81
CA LEU A 150 30.35 -16.17 -5.95
C LEU A 150 30.44 -16.90 -4.61
N ASN A 151 31.50 -16.63 -3.82
CA ASN A 151 31.66 -17.20 -2.49
C ASN A 151 30.53 -16.77 -1.55
N TYR A 152 30.12 -15.51 -1.61
CA TYR A 152 28.97 -15.02 -0.86
C TYR A 152 27.68 -15.75 -1.25
N ILE A 153 27.41 -15.93 -2.55
CA ILE A 153 26.22 -16.67 -3.01
C ILE A 153 26.27 -18.13 -2.56
N ASN A 154 27.43 -18.79 -2.62
CA ASN A 154 27.56 -20.20 -2.25
C ASN A 154 27.42 -20.44 -0.75
N THR A 155 27.89 -19.52 0.08
CA THR A 155 27.84 -19.63 1.55
C THR A 155 26.56 -19.07 2.15
N ARG A 156 25.95 -18.05 1.52
CA ARG A 156 24.82 -17.28 2.03
C ARG A 156 23.76 -17.04 0.95
N PHE A 157 23.37 -18.12 0.26
CA PHE A 157 22.43 -18.05 -0.88
C PHE A 157 21.13 -17.33 -0.54
N ASP A 158 20.51 -17.66 0.60
CA ASP A 158 19.24 -17.05 1.01
C ASP A 158 19.39 -15.56 1.31
N ASP A 159 20.54 -15.12 1.83
CA ASP A 159 20.80 -13.70 2.06
C ASP A 159 21.01 -12.94 0.74
N ALA A 160 21.69 -13.55 -0.23
CA ALA A 160 21.82 -12.99 -1.57
C ALA A 160 20.46 -12.83 -2.26
N VAL A 161 19.56 -13.81 -2.08
CA VAL A 161 18.17 -13.75 -2.57
C VAL A 161 17.39 -12.65 -1.87
N ASN A 162 17.49 -12.55 -0.55
CA ASN A 162 16.83 -11.50 0.23
C ASN A 162 17.33 -10.10 -0.16
N GLN A 163 18.64 -9.92 -0.36
CA GLN A 163 19.23 -8.67 -0.82
C GLN A 163 18.73 -8.30 -2.23
N SER A 164 18.64 -9.27 -3.13
CA SER A 164 18.14 -9.06 -4.49
C SER A 164 16.67 -8.67 -4.52
N GLY A 165 15.83 -9.30 -3.69
CA GLY A 165 14.39 -9.04 -3.60
C GLY A 165 13.98 -7.96 -2.61
N GLU A 166 14.94 -7.27 -1.98
CA GLU A 166 14.67 -6.41 -0.83
C GLU A 166 13.65 -5.31 -1.14
N ALA A 167 13.82 -4.60 -2.26
CA ALA A 167 12.93 -3.51 -2.65
C ALA A 167 11.48 -4.00 -2.87
N GLU A 168 11.30 -5.12 -3.59
CA GLU A 168 9.98 -5.70 -3.86
C GLU A 168 9.31 -6.23 -2.59
N LEU A 169 10.07 -6.91 -1.73
CA LEU A 169 9.58 -7.44 -0.45
C LEU A 169 9.21 -6.32 0.52
N ARG A 170 10.00 -5.24 0.57
CA ARG A 170 9.71 -4.04 1.38
C ARG A 170 8.43 -3.38 0.89
N GLU A 171 8.25 -3.18 -0.41
CA GLU A 171 7.02 -2.60 -0.96
C GLU A 171 5.79 -3.49 -0.73
N LEU A 172 5.91 -4.81 -0.90
CA LEU A 172 4.83 -5.75 -0.60
C LEU A 172 4.43 -5.67 0.89
N THR A 173 5.42 -5.64 1.78
CA THR A 173 5.19 -5.55 3.23
C THR A 173 4.58 -4.21 3.63
N ARG A 174 5.06 -3.10 3.04
CA ARG A 174 4.49 -1.76 3.24
C ARG A 174 3.01 -1.73 2.91
N LYS A 175 2.62 -2.28 1.75
CA LYS A 175 1.21 -2.38 1.34
C LYS A 175 0.40 -3.23 2.32
N LYS A 176 0.92 -4.38 2.75
CA LYS A 176 0.25 -5.24 3.74
C LYS A 176 -0.03 -4.52 5.05
N ASN A 177 0.95 -3.79 5.58
CA ASN A 177 0.79 -3.04 6.82
C ASN A 177 -0.31 -1.98 6.72
N VAL A 178 -0.37 -1.23 5.61
CA VAL A 178 -1.42 -0.23 5.39
C VAL A 178 -2.80 -0.89 5.29
N VAL A 179 -2.90 -2.00 4.54
CA VAL A 179 -4.17 -2.74 4.38
C VAL A 179 -4.67 -3.31 5.71
N ASP A 180 -3.76 -3.83 6.54
CA ASP A 180 -4.10 -4.35 7.86
C ASP A 180 -4.56 -3.25 8.83
N GLN A 181 -3.97 -2.06 8.76
CA GLN A 181 -4.40 -0.91 9.57
C GLN A 181 -5.83 -0.46 9.24
N ILE A 182 -6.27 -0.60 7.99
CA ILE A 182 -7.62 -0.21 7.55
C ILE A 182 -8.60 -1.38 7.51
N ASN A 183 -8.24 -2.53 8.06
CA ASN A 183 -9.02 -3.78 7.99
C ASN A 183 -10.45 -3.61 8.51
N ASN A 184 -10.64 -2.86 9.60
CA ASN A 184 -11.98 -2.58 10.14
C ASN A 184 -12.85 -1.81 9.13
N HIS A 185 -12.29 -0.84 8.42
CA HIS A 185 -13.00 -0.08 7.38
C HIS A 185 -13.27 -0.94 6.14
N ILE A 186 -12.38 -1.88 5.78
CA ILE A 186 -12.62 -2.86 4.70
C ILE A 186 -13.87 -3.68 5.03
N TYR A 187 -13.95 -4.26 6.22
CA TYR A 187 -15.12 -5.06 6.62
C TYR A 187 -16.39 -4.22 6.82
N GLY A 188 -16.27 -2.98 7.31
CA GLY A 188 -17.35 -2.01 7.37
C GLY A 188 -17.93 -1.73 5.98
N ALA A 189 -17.07 -1.40 5.01
CA ALA A 189 -17.47 -1.10 3.64
C ALA A 189 -18.20 -2.27 2.97
N ILE A 190 -17.79 -3.51 3.23
CA ILE A 190 -18.49 -4.71 2.72
C ILE A 190 -19.90 -4.81 3.31
N GLY A 191 -20.03 -4.55 4.61
CA GLY A 191 -21.32 -4.59 5.29
C GLY A 191 -22.25 -3.52 4.72
N GLU A 192 -21.80 -2.27 4.72
CA GLU A 192 -22.55 -1.12 4.20
C GLU A 192 -22.96 -1.34 2.73
N GLN A 193 -22.06 -1.84 1.88
CA GLN A 193 -22.38 -2.15 0.48
C GLN A 193 -23.46 -3.22 0.32
N LYS A 194 -23.49 -4.24 1.20
CA LYS A 194 -24.55 -5.26 1.16
C LYS A 194 -25.90 -4.64 1.51
N VAL A 195 -25.95 -3.76 2.51
CA VAL A 195 -27.17 -3.04 2.89
C VAL A 195 -27.64 -2.15 1.75
N VAL A 196 -26.77 -1.34 1.15
CA VAL A 196 -27.11 -0.49 0.01
C VAL A 196 -27.70 -1.31 -1.15
N LYS A 197 -27.06 -2.42 -1.53
CA LYS A 197 -27.54 -3.28 -2.62
C LYS A 197 -28.94 -3.86 -2.37
N GLU A 198 -29.26 -4.17 -1.12
CA GLU A 198 -30.61 -4.62 -0.78
C GLU A 198 -31.62 -3.47 -0.81
N LEU A 199 -31.25 -2.30 -0.28
CA LEU A 199 -32.12 -1.10 -0.30
C LEU A 199 -32.37 -0.58 -1.71
N GLU A 200 -31.41 -0.73 -2.64
CA GLU A 200 -31.57 -0.38 -4.06
C GLU A 200 -32.72 -1.13 -4.76
N LYS A 201 -33.14 -2.28 -4.22
CA LYS A 201 -34.28 -3.06 -4.73
C LYS A 201 -35.63 -2.38 -4.49
N LEU A 202 -35.69 -1.41 -3.58
CA LEU A 202 -36.91 -0.65 -3.29
C LEU A 202 -37.31 0.25 -4.48
N SER A 203 -38.57 0.69 -4.50
CA SER A 203 -39.07 1.61 -5.52
C SER A 203 -38.37 2.98 -5.46
N ASP A 204 -38.56 3.80 -6.48
CA ASP A 204 -38.06 5.18 -6.55
C ASP A 204 -38.77 6.15 -5.58
N GLU A 205 -39.85 5.71 -4.91
CA GLU A 205 -40.48 6.43 -3.80
C GLU A 205 -39.61 6.46 -2.53
N TYR A 206 -38.58 5.60 -2.48
CA TYR A 206 -37.60 5.58 -1.41
C TYR A 206 -36.36 6.39 -1.80
N ILE A 207 -35.86 7.17 -0.84
CA ILE A 207 -34.63 7.95 -1.01
C ILE A 207 -33.62 7.50 0.05
N LEU A 208 -32.45 7.06 -0.40
CA LEU A 208 -31.34 6.62 0.42
C LEU A 208 -30.24 7.69 0.46
N ILE A 209 -29.81 8.10 1.65
CA ILE A 209 -28.67 8.99 1.86
C ILE A 209 -27.64 8.22 2.68
N ASN A 210 -26.49 7.95 2.08
CA ASN A 210 -25.37 7.27 2.75
C ASN A 210 -24.44 8.28 3.42
N ASP A 211 -23.71 7.81 4.45
CA ASP A 211 -22.61 8.55 5.10
C ASP A 211 -23.00 9.98 5.49
N PHE A 212 -24.12 10.11 6.20
CA PHE A 212 -24.62 11.40 6.63
C PHE A 212 -23.86 11.85 7.88
N THR A 213 -23.23 13.02 7.83
CA THR A 213 -22.47 13.59 8.93
C THR A 213 -22.98 15.00 9.25
N LEU A 214 -23.08 15.30 10.53
CA LEU A 214 -23.47 16.63 10.99
C LEU A 214 -22.72 17.04 12.25
N GLU A 215 -22.20 18.26 12.25
CA GLU A 215 -21.57 18.89 13.42
C GLU A 215 -22.48 19.98 14.01
N PHE A 216 -22.38 20.16 15.33
CA PHE A 216 -23.26 21.04 16.11
C PHE A 216 -22.46 22.06 16.91
N HIS A 217 -22.76 23.33 16.66
CA HIS A 217 -22.17 24.48 17.35
C HIS A 217 -23.31 25.45 17.72
N PRO A 218 -23.75 25.51 18.99
CA PRO A 218 -23.29 24.71 20.13
C PRO A 218 -23.72 23.24 20.08
N ALA A 219 -23.09 22.40 20.89
CA ALA A 219 -23.45 20.99 21.00
C ALA A 219 -24.89 20.78 21.51
N ILE A 220 -25.54 19.72 21.06
CA ILE A 220 -26.89 19.34 21.50
C ILE A 220 -26.81 18.61 22.85
N TYR A 221 -27.35 19.22 23.91
CA TYR A 221 -27.50 18.56 25.20
C TYR A 221 -28.61 17.49 25.16
N ARG A 222 -28.38 16.35 25.82
CA ARG A 222 -29.33 15.25 25.95
C ARG A 222 -29.47 14.85 27.43
N GLN A 223 -30.54 15.34 28.05
CA GLN A 223 -30.81 15.17 29.48
C GLN A 223 -30.89 13.70 29.93
N GLN A 224 -31.45 12.81 29.10
CA GLN A 224 -31.65 11.39 29.46
C GLN A 224 -30.34 10.67 29.82
N ASN A 225 -29.23 11.08 29.22
CA ASN A 225 -27.93 10.43 29.38
C ASN A 225 -26.86 11.40 29.92
N ASP A 226 -27.27 12.62 30.28
CA ASP A 226 -26.43 13.73 30.72
C ASP A 226 -25.16 13.94 29.86
N ASP A 227 -25.36 14.07 28.55
CA ASP A 227 -24.24 14.24 27.62
C ASP A 227 -24.51 15.26 26.51
N TYR A 228 -23.43 15.64 25.82
CA TYR A 228 -23.44 16.62 24.73
C TYR A 228 -23.06 15.99 23.40
N ILE A 229 -23.89 16.21 22.39
CA ILE A 229 -23.70 15.73 21.04
C ILE A 229 -23.07 16.86 20.22
N LYS A 230 -21.74 16.76 20.00
CA LYS A 230 -20.99 17.66 19.13
C LYS A 230 -21.11 17.31 17.64
N SER A 231 -21.25 16.03 17.35
CA SER A 231 -21.42 15.53 15.98
C SER A 231 -22.12 14.18 15.96
N ILE A 232 -22.70 13.86 14.81
CA ILE A 232 -23.29 12.56 14.47
C ILE A 232 -22.78 12.10 13.11
N GLN A 233 -22.69 10.77 12.97
CA GLN A 233 -22.51 10.08 11.71
C GLN A 233 -23.58 8.98 11.64
N ILE A 234 -24.18 8.82 10.46
CA ILE A 234 -25.21 7.81 10.17
C ILE A 234 -24.77 7.07 8.90
N ASP A 235 -24.67 5.74 8.98
CA ASP A 235 -24.29 4.92 7.83
C ASP A 235 -25.31 5.10 6.69
N HIS A 236 -26.60 4.94 7.01
CA HIS A 236 -27.68 5.14 6.03
C HIS A 236 -28.93 5.79 6.64
N ILE A 237 -29.45 6.81 5.96
CA ILE A 237 -30.79 7.36 6.16
C ILE A 237 -31.65 6.94 4.98
N LEU A 238 -32.70 6.17 5.23
CA LEU A 238 -33.70 5.82 4.23
C LEU A 238 -34.99 6.59 4.51
N LEU A 239 -35.47 7.32 3.51
CA LEU A 239 -36.71 8.09 3.57
C LEU A 239 -37.78 7.39 2.75
N SER A 240 -39.00 7.37 3.29
CA SER A 240 -40.18 6.77 2.67
C SER A 240 -41.44 7.52 3.08
N THR A 241 -42.56 7.22 2.42
CA THR A 241 -43.87 7.74 2.82
C THR A 241 -44.27 7.29 4.24
N SER A 242 -43.72 6.19 4.76
CA SER A 242 -43.98 5.70 6.12
C SER A 242 -43.08 6.33 7.20
N GLY A 243 -42.14 7.20 6.81
CA GLY A 243 -41.22 7.92 7.70
C GLY A 243 -39.74 7.72 7.36
N ILE A 244 -38.89 8.00 8.35
CA ILE A 244 -37.43 7.95 8.25
C ILE A 244 -36.91 6.69 8.95
N PHE A 245 -35.98 5.98 8.31
CA PHE A 245 -35.25 4.87 8.90
C PHE A 245 -33.77 5.24 9.02
N LEU A 246 -33.26 5.18 10.24
CA LEU A 246 -31.83 5.25 10.53
C LEU A 246 -31.31 3.83 10.56
N ILE A 247 -30.33 3.54 9.73
CA ILE A 247 -29.79 2.19 9.58
C ILE A 247 -28.30 2.25 9.89
N GLU A 248 -27.92 1.58 10.97
CA GLU A 248 -26.53 1.32 11.34
C GLU A 248 -26.15 -0.08 10.86
N THR A 249 -25.00 -0.22 10.21
CA THR A 249 -24.55 -1.49 9.64
C THR A 249 -23.39 -2.05 10.43
N LYS A 250 -23.54 -3.27 10.96
CA LYS A 250 -22.47 -3.95 11.70
C LYS A 250 -22.12 -5.29 11.06
N ASN A 251 -20.83 -5.48 10.76
CA ASN A 251 -20.27 -6.71 10.22
C ASN A 251 -19.49 -7.51 11.28
N TRP A 252 -20.08 -7.66 12.47
CA TRP A 252 -19.45 -8.25 13.64
C TRP A 252 -19.37 -9.78 13.58
N SER A 253 -18.27 -10.35 14.07
CA SER A 253 -18.15 -11.79 14.34
C SER A 253 -18.78 -12.14 15.69
N GLN A 254 -18.94 -13.43 16.01
CA GLN A 254 -19.35 -13.86 17.36
C GLN A 254 -18.42 -13.32 18.46
N GLU A 255 -17.11 -13.33 18.21
CA GLU A 255 -16.10 -12.78 19.13
C GLU A 255 -16.30 -11.27 19.35
N SER A 256 -16.59 -10.51 18.29
CA SER A 256 -16.88 -9.07 18.42
C SER A 256 -18.16 -8.81 19.23
N MET A 257 -19.18 -9.67 19.13
CA MET A 257 -20.40 -9.51 19.93
C MET A 257 -20.18 -9.78 21.41
N GLY A 258 -19.26 -10.68 21.77
CA GLY A 258 -18.90 -10.98 23.16
C GLY A 258 -17.98 -9.95 23.81
N ASN A 259 -17.47 -8.97 23.05
CA ASN A 259 -16.51 -7.99 23.55
C ASN A 259 -17.21 -6.76 24.15
N LEU A 260 -17.21 -6.68 25.48
CA LEU A 260 -17.78 -5.56 26.24
C LEU A 260 -17.09 -4.21 26.02
N ASN A 261 -15.88 -4.20 25.44
CA ASN A 261 -15.11 -2.97 25.19
C ASN A 261 -15.52 -2.25 23.90
N ILE A 262 -16.45 -2.80 23.11
CA ILE A 262 -16.93 -2.15 21.88
C ILE A 262 -18.12 -1.24 22.22
N HIS A 263 -18.08 0.01 21.74
CA HIS A 263 -19.17 0.95 21.92
C HIS A 263 -20.52 0.38 21.46
N SER A 264 -21.55 0.53 22.29
CA SER A 264 -22.89 0.00 22.03
C SER A 264 -23.52 0.63 20.77
N PRO A 265 -23.83 -0.16 19.73
CA PRO A 265 -24.51 0.34 18.53
C PRO A 265 -25.92 0.85 18.84
N VAL A 266 -26.56 0.26 19.86
CA VAL A 266 -27.88 0.69 20.36
C VAL A 266 -27.80 2.10 20.95
N HIS A 267 -26.75 2.38 21.73
CA HIS A 267 -26.54 3.73 22.26
C HIS A 267 -26.22 4.73 21.14
N GLN A 268 -25.35 4.32 20.19
CA GLN A 268 -24.96 5.14 19.05
C GLN A 268 -26.18 5.58 18.23
N ILE A 269 -27.03 4.64 17.81
CA ILE A 269 -28.19 4.97 16.99
C ILE A 269 -29.25 5.79 17.74
N LYS A 270 -29.42 5.57 19.06
CA LYS A 270 -30.30 6.40 19.90
C LYS A 270 -29.79 7.83 20.02
N ARG A 271 -28.47 8.01 20.21
CA ARG A 271 -27.81 9.33 20.22
C ARG A 271 -28.05 10.06 18.92
N THR A 272 -27.86 9.36 17.81
CA THR A 272 -28.01 9.95 16.50
C THR A 272 -29.47 10.26 16.14
N ASN A 273 -30.42 9.40 16.52
CA ASN A 273 -31.86 9.66 16.40
C ASN A 273 -32.26 10.96 17.11
N HIS A 274 -31.85 11.13 18.37
CA HIS A 274 -32.17 12.32 19.16
C HIS A 274 -31.70 13.61 18.47
N ALA A 275 -30.46 13.61 17.97
CA ALA A 275 -29.91 14.76 17.26
C ALA A 275 -30.65 15.04 15.94
N LEU A 276 -30.91 14.02 15.13
CA LEU A 276 -31.63 14.19 13.86
C LEU A 276 -33.06 14.68 14.07
N TYR A 277 -33.77 14.12 15.07
CA TYR A 277 -35.11 14.56 15.44
C TYR A 277 -35.15 16.05 15.77
N ARG A 278 -34.18 16.52 16.57
CA ARG A 278 -34.06 17.95 16.90
C ARG A 278 -33.82 18.79 15.65
N VAL A 279 -32.89 18.39 14.78
CA VAL A 279 -32.59 19.10 13.53
C VAL A 279 -33.82 19.24 12.65
N ILE A 280 -34.56 18.15 12.43
CA ILE A 280 -35.75 18.17 11.58
C ILE A 280 -36.82 19.09 12.18
N ASN A 281 -37.09 18.99 13.48
CA ASN A 281 -38.07 19.84 14.14
C ASN A 281 -37.68 21.33 14.12
N ASP A 282 -36.40 21.65 14.35
CA ASP A 282 -35.91 23.03 14.27
C ASP A 282 -36.11 23.62 12.85
N LYS A 283 -35.99 22.78 11.80
CA LYS A 283 -36.25 23.19 10.41
C LYS A 283 -37.73 23.36 10.09
N ILE A 284 -38.61 22.55 10.69
CA ILE A 284 -40.06 22.72 10.58
C ILE A 284 -40.49 24.00 11.29
N ALA A 285 -40.05 24.20 12.54
CA ALA A 285 -40.37 25.38 13.33
C ALA A 285 -39.90 26.69 12.68
N SER A 286 -38.73 26.66 12.02
CA SER A 286 -38.21 27.82 11.26
C SER A 286 -38.81 27.98 9.86
N SER A 287 -39.85 27.21 9.49
CA SER A 287 -40.51 27.23 8.18
C SER A 287 -39.58 26.95 6.98
N ARG A 288 -38.37 26.43 7.23
CA ARG A 288 -37.41 26.02 6.20
C ARG A 288 -37.79 24.68 5.59
N LEU A 289 -38.46 23.82 6.37
CA LEU A 289 -39.04 22.57 5.91
C LEU A 289 -40.57 22.64 6.05
N ARG A 290 -41.28 22.73 4.93
CA ARG A 290 -42.75 22.78 4.90
C ARG A 290 -43.31 21.39 4.70
N ILE A 291 -44.01 20.88 5.71
CA ILE A 291 -44.71 19.59 5.69
C ILE A 291 -46.19 19.88 5.84
N LYS A 292 -47.05 19.10 5.17
CA LYS A 292 -48.50 19.25 5.31
C LYS A 292 -48.93 19.14 6.77
N THR A 293 -49.53 20.21 7.29
CA THR A 293 -50.09 20.25 8.65
C THR A 293 -51.40 19.47 8.70
N HIS A 294 -51.69 18.89 9.86
CA HIS A 294 -52.99 18.29 10.12
C HIS A 294 -53.86 19.28 10.90
N HIS A 295 -55.17 19.19 10.76
CA HIS A 295 -56.09 20.10 11.45
C HIS A 295 -56.05 19.94 12.99
N TRP A 296 -55.45 18.87 13.51
CA TRP A 296 -55.23 18.65 14.95
C TRP A 296 -53.84 19.11 15.45
N GLY A 297 -52.98 19.62 14.55
CA GLY A 297 -51.65 20.11 14.91
C GLY A 297 -50.53 19.58 14.01
N GLU A 298 -49.30 19.77 14.47
CA GLU A 298 -48.10 19.32 13.77
C GLU A 298 -47.98 17.80 13.82
N ARG A 299 -47.81 17.19 12.64
CA ARG A 299 -47.65 15.73 12.53
C ARG A 299 -46.25 15.35 12.96
N LYS A 300 -46.14 14.40 13.88
CA LYS A 300 -44.86 13.77 14.23
C LYS A 300 -44.35 12.94 13.05
N ILE A 301 -43.11 13.20 12.62
CA ILE A 301 -42.43 12.36 11.63
C ILE A 301 -41.86 11.12 12.33
N PRO A 302 -42.27 9.91 11.96
CA PRO A 302 -41.71 8.70 12.55
C PRO A 302 -40.25 8.52 12.14
N ILE A 303 -39.35 8.38 13.12
CA ILE A 303 -37.94 8.01 12.92
C ILE A 303 -37.71 6.65 13.58
N ARG A 304 -37.35 5.64 12.79
CA ARG A 304 -37.15 4.25 13.25
C ARG A 304 -35.68 3.90 13.21
N ASN A 305 -35.19 3.30 14.30
CA ASN A 305 -33.78 2.92 14.45
C ASN A 305 -33.61 1.43 14.13
N LEU A 306 -32.78 1.14 13.13
CA LEU A 306 -32.45 -0.19 12.68
C LEU A 306 -30.95 -0.43 12.85
N ILE A 307 -30.59 -1.57 13.46
CA ILE A 307 -29.22 -2.09 13.39
C ILE A 307 -29.28 -3.32 12.51
N VAL A 308 -28.56 -3.28 11.39
CA VAL A 308 -28.50 -4.38 10.42
C VAL A 308 -27.19 -5.14 10.60
N LEU A 309 -27.32 -6.41 10.99
CA LEU A 309 -26.20 -7.31 11.21
C LEU A 309 -26.02 -8.24 10.02
N ILE A 310 -24.79 -8.29 9.50
CA ILE A 310 -24.46 -9.02 8.27
C ILE A 310 -24.16 -10.50 8.53
N LYS A 311 -23.65 -10.83 9.72
CA LYS A 311 -23.19 -12.19 10.05
C LYS A 311 -24.02 -12.83 11.15
N HIS A 312 -23.99 -12.24 12.35
CA HIS A 312 -24.64 -12.81 13.54
C HIS A 312 -25.55 -11.78 14.19
N LYS A 313 -26.71 -12.23 14.66
CA LYS A 313 -27.75 -11.42 15.31
C LYS A 313 -27.88 -11.86 16.78
N PRO A 314 -27.87 -10.93 17.76
CA PRO A 314 -28.15 -11.23 19.17
C PRO A 314 -29.60 -11.68 19.36
N VAL A 315 -29.86 -12.39 20.46
CA VAL A 315 -31.21 -12.86 20.83
C VAL A 315 -32.00 -11.74 21.52
N GLU A 316 -31.28 -10.81 22.14
CA GLU A 316 -31.82 -9.71 22.92
C GLU A 316 -32.59 -8.69 22.05
N GLU A 317 -33.70 -8.20 22.60
CA GLU A 317 -34.46 -7.11 22.01
C GLU A 317 -34.20 -5.80 22.77
N PHE A 318 -34.21 -4.69 22.03
CA PHE A 318 -33.89 -3.37 22.58
C PHE A 318 -35.05 -2.41 22.37
N GLN A 319 -35.40 -1.68 23.42
CA GLN A 319 -36.44 -0.65 23.33
C GLN A 319 -36.03 0.44 22.33
N HIS A 320 -36.96 0.76 21.41
CA HIS A 320 -36.83 1.79 20.37
C HIS A 320 -35.75 1.53 19.30
N VAL A 321 -35.19 0.32 19.24
CA VAL A 321 -34.20 -0.08 18.22
C VAL A 321 -34.50 -1.50 17.77
N LYS A 322 -34.72 -1.71 16.47
CA LYS A 322 -34.88 -3.06 15.92
C LYS A 322 -33.56 -3.59 15.40
N ILE A 323 -33.20 -4.79 15.82
CA ILE A 323 -32.04 -5.52 15.29
C ILE A 323 -32.54 -6.49 14.22
N LEU A 324 -31.95 -6.39 13.04
CA LEU A 324 -32.37 -7.14 11.85
C LEU A 324 -31.14 -7.79 11.20
N THR A 325 -31.35 -8.96 10.60
CA THR A 325 -30.44 -9.48 9.58
C THR A 325 -30.72 -8.79 8.24
N LEU A 326 -29.79 -8.96 7.29
CA LEU A 326 -29.95 -8.42 5.94
C LEU A 326 -31.27 -8.88 5.27
N ASN A 327 -31.69 -10.13 5.49
CA ASN A 327 -32.89 -10.71 4.88
C ASN A 327 -34.20 -10.21 5.53
N GLU A 328 -34.17 -9.83 6.80
CA GLU A 328 -35.35 -9.30 7.51
C GLU A 328 -35.58 -7.81 7.24
N MET A 329 -34.54 -7.10 6.78
CA MET A 329 -34.51 -5.64 6.65
C MET A 329 -35.62 -5.09 5.76
N LEU A 330 -35.75 -5.60 4.53
CA LEU A 330 -36.71 -5.07 3.56
C LEU A 330 -38.14 -5.28 4.03
N SER A 331 -38.48 -6.49 4.49
CA SER A 331 -39.81 -6.82 5.00
C SER A 331 -40.21 -5.92 6.17
N PHE A 332 -39.26 -5.56 7.04
CA PHE A 332 -39.52 -4.64 8.14
C PHE A 332 -39.75 -3.19 7.64
N ILE A 333 -38.95 -2.73 6.68
CA ILE A 333 -39.08 -1.38 6.11
C ILE A 333 -40.44 -1.20 5.42
N THR A 334 -40.90 -2.21 4.68
CA THR A 334 -42.14 -2.15 3.89
C THR A 334 -43.41 -2.43 4.71
N TYR A 335 -43.29 -2.79 5.99
CA TYR A 335 -44.43 -3.14 6.85
C TYR A 335 -45.31 -1.93 7.23
N PHE A 336 -44.73 -0.72 7.28
CA PHE A 336 -45.40 0.43 7.88
C PHE A 336 -46.31 1.18 6.92
N GLU A 337 -47.47 1.62 7.42
CA GLU A 337 -48.41 2.43 6.65
C GLU A 337 -47.85 3.82 6.29
N PRO A 338 -48.15 4.33 5.08
CA PRO A 338 -47.79 5.69 4.67
C PRO A 338 -48.41 6.76 5.56
N CYS A 339 -47.60 7.72 6.01
CA CYS A 339 -48.05 8.89 6.78
C CYS A 339 -47.60 10.24 6.20
N LEU A 340 -46.65 10.22 5.26
CA LEU A 340 -46.10 11.36 4.53
C LEU A 340 -46.46 11.27 3.05
N SER A 341 -46.62 12.42 2.40
CA SER A 341 -46.72 12.47 0.94
C SER A 341 -45.34 12.36 0.29
N ILE A 342 -45.30 11.96 -0.98
CA ILE A 342 -44.05 11.89 -1.77
C ILE A 342 -43.35 13.27 -1.80
N SER A 343 -44.11 14.37 -1.85
CA SER A 343 -43.56 15.72 -1.78
C SER A 343 -42.91 16.03 -0.42
N ASP A 344 -43.48 15.53 0.69
CA ASP A 344 -42.87 15.70 2.01
C ASP A 344 -41.56 14.92 2.10
N VAL A 345 -41.53 13.69 1.57
CA VAL A 345 -40.33 12.83 1.50
C VAL A 345 -39.21 13.54 0.72
N GLN A 346 -39.54 14.10 -0.45
CA GLN A 346 -38.57 14.82 -1.27
C GLN A 346 -38.07 16.11 -0.59
N ALA A 347 -38.95 16.84 0.11
CA ALA A 347 -38.58 18.05 0.84
C ALA A 347 -37.60 17.73 1.98
N ILE A 348 -37.88 16.68 2.77
CA ILE A 348 -36.98 16.20 3.83
C ILE A 348 -35.64 15.77 3.22
N ALA A 349 -35.66 15.00 2.13
CA ALA A 349 -34.44 14.54 1.46
C ALA A 349 -33.57 15.71 1.00
N ASN A 350 -34.16 16.71 0.35
CA ASN A 350 -33.43 17.87 -0.16
C ASN A 350 -32.79 18.67 0.98
N GLU A 351 -33.51 18.87 2.09
CA GLU A 351 -32.97 19.58 3.26
C GLU A 351 -31.79 18.82 3.88
N LEU A 352 -31.92 17.50 4.08
CA LEU A 352 -30.84 16.68 4.64
C LEU A 352 -29.61 16.66 3.71
N VAL A 353 -29.80 16.48 2.40
CA VAL A 353 -28.70 16.52 1.43
C VAL A 353 -28.02 17.89 1.41
N SER A 354 -28.79 18.97 1.51
CA SER A 354 -28.26 20.34 1.56
C SER A 354 -27.37 20.55 2.79
N ILE A 355 -27.85 20.17 3.98
CA ILE A 355 -27.10 20.31 5.23
C ILE A 355 -25.82 19.48 5.20
N ASN A 356 -25.89 18.24 4.69
CA ASN A 356 -24.73 17.36 4.60
C ASN A 356 -23.64 17.93 3.66
N ARG A 357 -24.03 18.66 2.60
CA ARG A 357 -23.07 19.29 1.68
C ARG A 357 -22.43 20.56 2.24
N SER A 358 -23.15 21.36 3.03
CA SER A 358 -22.60 22.58 3.61
C SER A 358 -21.41 22.34 4.56
N LEU A 359 -21.23 21.12 5.06
CA LEU A 359 -20.06 20.72 5.86
C LEU A 359 -18.83 20.33 5.02
N ILE A 360 -18.98 20.09 3.72
CA ILE A 360 -17.87 19.71 2.83
C ILE A 360 -17.15 20.96 2.27
N LEU A 361 -17.77 22.14 2.40
CA LEU A 361 -17.28 23.43 1.86
C LEU A 361 -16.78 24.41 2.92
N MET A 362 -16.73 23.99 4.20
CA MET A 362 -15.98 24.63 5.28
C MET A 362 -14.75 23.78 5.58
#